data_AF-A0A821P439-F1
#
_entry.id   AF-A0A821P439-F1
#
_cell.length_a   1.000
_cell.length_b   1.000
_cell.length_c   1.000
_cell.angle_alpha   90.00
_cell.angle_beta   90.00
_cell.angle_gamma   90.00
#
_symmetry.space_group_name_H-M   'P 1'
#
loop_
_entity.id
_entity.type
_entity.pdbx_description
1 polymer ?
#
loop_
_entity_poly.entity_id
_entity_poly.type
_entity_poly.pdbx_seq_one_letter_code
_entity_poly.pdbx_strand_id
1 'polypeptide(L)'
;MEQMKEEQYNHYRGIQENIKQRLNSLKYNLKQDIIKIKDPVKAREIAEEEHAFLHIPFHDLIQEKRIGQGGFADVYRGRWLSRDHEVAIKVIRIQFLDDRIKGDLVNEISTMHKIRYDHIL
;
A
#
# COMPACT_ATOMS: atom_id res chain seq x y z
N MET A 1 -23.02 -20.40 -20.83
CA MET A 1 -23.32 -20.28 -19.39
C MET A 1 -22.23 -20.90 -18.52
N GLU A 2 -21.68 -22.07 -18.88
CA GLU A 2 -20.60 -22.74 -18.13
C GLU A 2 -19.22 -22.10 -18.29
N GLN A 3 -18.80 -21.77 -19.51
CA GLN A 3 -17.50 -21.13 -19.79
C GLN A 3 -17.31 -19.80 -19.04
N MET A 4 -18.37 -19.01 -18.93
CA MET A 4 -18.36 -17.71 -18.26
C MET A 4 -18.13 -17.82 -16.73
N LYS A 5 -18.55 -18.93 -16.12
CA LYS A 5 -18.31 -19.22 -14.69
C LYS A 5 -16.89 -19.73 -14.45
N GLU A 6 -16.34 -20.47 -15.40
CA GLU A 6 -14.99 -21.02 -15.35
C GLU A 6 -13.92 -19.93 -15.50
N GLU A 7 -14.12 -18.98 -16.41
CA GLU A 7 -13.26 -17.80 -16.55
C GLU A 7 -13.29 -16.92 -15.29
N GLN A 8 -14.47 -16.71 -14.71
CA GLN A 8 -14.61 -15.98 -13.45
C GLN A 8 -13.87 -16.68 -12.32
N TYR A 9 -14.02 -18.01 -12.19
CA TYR A 9 -13.35 -18.81 -11.17
C TYR A 9 -11.82 -18.77 -11.30
N ASN A 10 -11.30 -18.89 -12.52
CA ASN A 10 -9.87 -18.81 -12.80
C ASN A 10 -9.32 -17.41 -12.52
N HIS A 11 -10.08 -16.36 -12.81
CA HIS A 11 -9.74 -14.98 -12.46
C HIS A 11 -9.65 -14.79 -10.93
N TYR A 12 -10.64 -15.27 -10.18
CA TYR A 12 -10.62 -15.20 -8.71
C TYR A 12 -9.47 -16.02 -8.12
N ARG A 13 -9.18 -17.21 -8.66
CA ARG A 13 -8.06 -18.03 -8.20
C ARG A 13 -6.72 -17.33 -8.45
N GLY A 14 -6.53 -16.72 -9.63
CA GLY A 14 -5.33 -15.94 -9.94
C GLY A 14 -5.12 -14.73 -9.03
N ILE A 15 -6.20 -14.05 -8.65
CA ILE A 15 -6.17 -12.97 -7.65
C ILE A 15 -5.73 -13.50 -6.27
N GLN A 16 -6.29 -14.63 -5.83
CA GLN A 16 -5.96 -15.23 -4.53
C GLN A 16 -4.49 -15.68 -4.46
N GLU A 17 -3.95 -16.27 -5.53
CA GLU A 17 -2.55 -16.68 -5.60
C GLU A 17 -1.60 -15.48 -5.59
N ASN A 18 -1.94 -14.40 -6.31
CA ASN A 18 -1.15 -13.17 -6.33
C ASN A 18 -1.13 -12.47 -4.95
N ILE A 19 -2.27 -12.45 -4.25
CA ILE A 19 -2.38 -11.94 -2.88
C ILE A 19 -1.51 -12.77 -1.93
N LYS A 20 -1.57 -14.10 -2.04
CA LYS A 20 -0.79 -15.01 -1.18
C LYS A 20 0.72 -14.84 -1.39
N GLN A 21 1.16 -14.70 -2.64
CA GLN A 21 2.57 -14.44 -2.96
C GLN A 21 3.03 -13.08 -2.41
N ARG A 22 2.22 -12.03 -2.57
CA ARG A 22 2.55 -10.69 -2.04
C ARG A 22 2.58 -10.65 -0.51
N LEU A 23 1.67 -11.33 0.17
CA LEU A 23 1.69 -11.49 1.63
C LEU A 23 2.95 -12.22 2.11
N ASN A 24 3.39 -13.25 1.39
CA ASN A 24 4.61 -13.97 1.74
C ASN A 24 5.85 -13.08 1.59
N SER A 25 5.92 -12.29 0.52
CA SER A 25 7.00 -11.31 0.33
C SER A 25 6.99 -10.22 1.40
N LEU A 26 5.82 -9.70 1.76
CA LEU A 26 5.68 -8.71 2.85
C LEU A 26 6.14 -9.29 4.19
N LYS A 27 5.72 -10.53 4.50
CA LYS A 27 6.12 -11.23 5.73
C LYS A 27 7.62 -11.51 5.78
N TYR A 28 8.24 -11.79 4.64
CA TYR A 28 9.69 -11.97 4.55
C TYR A 28 10.43 -10.66 4.83
N ASN A 29 10.01 -9.57 4.18
CA ASN A 29 10.64 -8.25 4.38
C ASN A 29 10.47 -7.76 5.82
N LEU A 30 9.28 -7.89 6.40
CA LEU A 30 9.01 -7.54 7.80
C LEU A 30 9.91 -8.34 8.77
N LYS A 31 10.11 -9.64 8.52
CA LYS A 31 11.03 -10.45 9.32
C LYS A 31 12.47 -9.95 9.22
N GLN A 32 12.93 -9.53 8.03
CA GLN A 32 14.28 -9.01 7.84
C GLN A 32 14.47 -7.66 8.53
N ASP A 33 13.45 -6.81 8.53
CA ASP A 33 13.48 -5.52 9.20
C ASP A 33 13.47 -5.68 10.73
N ILE A 34 12.69 -6.62 11.26
CA ILE A 34 12.71 -7.00 12.70
C ILE A 34 14.09 -7.54 13.11
N ILE A 35 14.74 -8.37 12.30
CA ILE A 35 16.08 -8.91 12.60
C ILE A 35 17.15 -7.81 12.63
N LYS A 36 16.98 -6.73 11.86
CA LYS A 36 17.89 -5.57 11.87
C LYS A 36 17.73 -4.70 13.11
N ILE A 37 16.57 -4.70 13.76
CA ILE A 37 16.30 -3.93 14.98
C ILE A 37 16.73 -4.76 16.20
N LYS A 38 18.03 -4.78 16.50
CA LYS A 38 18.60 -5.40 17.72
C LYS A 38 18.65 -4.46 18.94
N ASP A 39 18.33 -3.18 18.76
CA ASP A 39 18.40 -2.16 19.80
C ASP A 39 16.98 -1.81 20.30
N PRO A 40 16.63 -2.13 21.55
CA PRO A 40 15.28 -1.94 22.09
C PRO A 40 14.88 -0.47 22.22
N VAL A 41 15.83 0.48 22.26
CA VAL A 41 15.52 1.92 22.32
C VAL A 41 15.11 2.42 20.94
N LYS A 42 15.88 2.06 19.90
CA LYS A 42 15.49 2.31 18.50
C LYS A 42 14.19 1.59 18.12
N ALA A 43 13.98 0.38 18.60
CA ALA A 43 12.73 -0.35 18.38
C ALA A 43 11.52 0.42 18.91
N ARG A 44 11.68 1.16 20.01
CA ARG A 44 10.61 1.92 20.66
C ARG A 44 10.32 3.23 19.93
N GLU A 45 11.34 3.97 19.50
CA GLU A 45 11.16 5.13 18.62
C GLU A 45 10.51 4.74 17.28
N ILE A 46 10.95 3.62 16.70
CA ILE A 46 10.35 3.08 15.44
C ILE A 46 8.93 2.57 15.67
N ALA A 47 8.62 1.95 16.82
CA ALA A 47 7.26 1.50 17.14
C ALA A 47 6.30 2.69 17.39
N GLU A 48 6.80 3.77 17.99
CA GLU A 48 6.06 5.02 18.14
C GLU A 48 5.87 5.74 16.79
N GLU A 49 6.84 5.66 15.87
CA GLU A 49 6.68 6.07 14.45
C GLU A 49 5.78 5.11 13.64
N GLU A 50 5.76 3.80 13.90
CA GLU A 50 4.86 2.84 13.25
C GLU A 50 3.39 3.11 13.60
N HIS A 51 3.11 3.64 14.79
CA HIS A 51 1.79 4.16 15.16
C HIS A 51 1.43 5.50 14.49
N ALA A 52 2.38 6.15 13.81
CA ALA A 52 2.11 7.35 13.00
C ALA A 52 1.50 6.98 11.63
N PHE A 53 1.57 5.71 11.24
CA PHE A 53 1.00 5.22 10.00
C PHE A 53 -0.41 4.69 10.20
N LEU A 54 -1.36 5.34 9.54
CA LEU A 54 -2.72 4.84 9.44
C LEU A 54 -2.71 3.56 8.59
N HIS A 55 -2.65 2.39 9.24
CA HIS A 55 -2.79 1.12 8.56
C HIS A 55 -4.27 0.94 8.12
N ILE A 56 -4.53 1.20 6.84
CA ILE A 56 -5.84 0.98 6.22
C ILE A 56 -5.83 -0.41 5.56
N PRO A 57 -6.70 -1.34 5.97
CA PRO A 57 -6.79 -2.64 5.32
C PRO A 57 -7.12 -2.49 3.83
N PHE A 58 -6.41 -3.20 2.95
CA PHE A 58 -6.61 -3.05 1.50
C PHE A 58 -8.06 -3.34 1.06
N HIS A 59 -8.74 -4.28 1.70
CA HIS A 59 -10.15 -4.61 1.40
C HIS A 59 -11.12 -3.50 1.81
N ASP A 60 -10.68 -2.52 2.59
CA ASP A 60 -11.45 -1.35 3.01
C ASP A 60 -11.35 -0.20 1.99
N LEU A 61 -10.55 -0.38 0.93
CA LEU A 61 -10.35 0.57 -0.15
C LEU A 61 -10.84 -0.01 -1.48
N ILE A 62 -11.75 0.69 -2.15
CA ILE A 62 -12.21 0.35 -3.50
C ILE A 62 -11.58 1.32 -4.50
N GLN A 63 -10.90 0.78 -5.52
CA GLN A 63 -10.45 1.56 -6.69
C GLN A 63 -11.58 1.58 -7.73
N GLU A 64 -12.14 2.76 -8.01
CA GLU A 64 -13.30 2.88 -8.90
C GLU A 64 -12.88 3.30 -10.31
N LYS A 65 -12.12 4.40 -10.43
CA LYS A 65 -11.73 4.99 -11.71
C LYS A 65 -10.33 5.55 -11.65
N ARG A 66 -9.50 5.26 -12.65
CA ARG A 66 -8.19 5.91 -12.80
C ARG A 66 -8.38 7.39 -13.16
N ILE A 67 -7.78 8.28 -12.37
CA ILE A 67 -7.86 9.73 -12.53
C ILE A 67 -6.51 10.39 -12.85
N GLY A 68 -5.40 9.67 -12.67
CA GLY A 68 -4.07 10.20 -12.95
C GLY A 68 -3.01 9.14 -13.19
N GLN A 69 -1.91 9.57 -13.80
CA GLN A 69 -0.72 8.77 -14.04
C GLN A 69 0.53 9.62 -13.79
N GLY A 70 1.44 9.12 -12.95
CA GLY A 70 2.80 9.62 -12.83
C GLY A 70 3.82 8.67 -13.47
N GLY A 71 5.11 9.00 -13.35
CA GLY A 71 6.19 8.15 -13.86
C GLY A 71 6.24 6.76 -13.20
N PHE A 72 5.90 6.69 -11.91
CA PHE A 72 6.05 5.47 -11.10
C PHE A 72 4.74 4.98 -10.46
N ALA A 73 3.63 5.68 -10.70
CA ALA A 73 2.38 5.40 -10.01
C ALA A 73 1.15 5.70 -10.88
N ASP A 74 0.06 5.02 -10.56
CA ASP A 74 -1.28 5.36 -11.04
C ASP A 74 -2.12 5.90 -9.90
N VAL A 75 -2.97 6.87 -10.18
CA VAL A 75 -3.88 7.46 -9.18
C VAL A 75 -5.30 7.12 -9.56
N TYR A 76 -6.04 6.55 -8.61
CA TYR A 76 -7.44 6.18 -8.77
C TYR A 76 -8.30 7.02 -7.83
N ARG A 77 -9.45 7.48 -8.32
CA ARG A 77 -10.57 7.81 -7.45
C ARG A 77 -11.06 6.52 -6.82
N GLY A 78 -11.30 6.56 -5.52
CA GLY A 78 -11.76 5.42 -4.76
C GLY A 78 -12.61 5.79 -3.55
N ARG A 79 -13.03 4.75 -2.83
CA ARG A 79 -13.82 4.88 -1.60
C ARG A 79 -13.10 4.18 -0.46
N TRP A 80 -13.04 4.85 0.69
CA TRP A 80 -12.71 4.23 1.97
C TRP A 80 -14.01 3.83 2.68
N LEU A 81 -14.29 2.52 2.70
CA LEU A 81 -15.60 1.97 3.07
C LEU A 81 -15.97 2.25 4.53
N SER A 82 -15.08 1.93 5.48
CA SER A 82 -15.37 2.12 6.91
C SER A 82 -15.55 3.58 7.33
N ARG A 83 -15.10 4.53 6.52
CA ARG A 83 -15.24 5.98 6.75
C ARG A 83 -16.29 6.64 5.87
N ASP A 84 -16.88 5.89 4.94
CA ASP A 84 -17.72 6.40 3.85
C ASP A 84 -17.15 7.68 3.20
N HIS A 85 -15.85 7.64 2.89
CA HIS A 85 -15.12 8.81 2.40
C HIS A 85 -14.56 8.56 1.00
N GLU A 86 -14.66 9.56 0.13
CA GLU A 86 -14.01 9.54 -1.18
C GLU A 86 -12.51 9.84 -1.01
N VAL A 87 -11.66 9.07 -1.68
CA VAL A 87 -10.19 9.17 -1.55
C VAL A 87 -9.50 9.06 -2.90
N ALA A 88 -8.28 9.60 -2.97
CA ALA A 88 -7.34 9.30 -4.05
C ALA A 88 -6.40 8.16 -3.62
N ILE A 89 -6.39 7.07 -4.39
CA ILE A 89 -5.55 5.88 -4.15
C ILE A 89 -4.37 5.91 -5.14
N LYS A 90 -3.18 6.24 -4.64
CA LYS A 90 -1.93 6.21 -5.41
C LYS A 90 -1.30 4.81 -5.33
N VAL A 91 -1.27 4.10 -6.47
CA VAL A 91 -0.75 2.73 -6.59
C VAL A 91 0.64 2.78 -7.24
N ILE A 92 1.66 2.38 -6.49
CA ILE A 92 3.04 2.33 -6.99
C ILE A 92 3.26 1.08 -7.86
N ARG A 93 3.89 1.26 -9.03
CA ARG A 93 4.17 0.17 -9.98
C ARG A 93 5.47 -0.53 -9.59
N ILE A 94 5.34 -1.76 -9.10
CA ILE A 94 6.48 -2.57 -8.58
C ILE A 94 7.62 -2.78 -9.57
N GLN A 95 7.34 -2.77 -10.87
CA GLN A 95 8.33 -2.96 -11.94
C GLN A 95 9.36 -1.83 -12.04
N PHE A 96 9.08 -0.68 -11.41
CA PHE A 96 10.00 0.45 -11.33
C PHE A 96 10.54 0.64 -9.91
N LEU A 97 10.34 -0.32 -8.99
CA LEU A 97 10.70 -0.14 -7.58
C LEU A 97 12.18 -0.48 -7.33
N ASP A 98 13.07 0.47 -7.59
CA ASP A 98 14.47 0.42 -7.17
C ASP A 98 14.69 1.07 -5.79
N ASP A 99 15.90 0.99 -5.25
CA ASP A 99 16.20 1.52 -3.91
C ASP A 99 16.10 3.05 -3.84
N ARG A 100 16.30 3.75 -4.96
CA ARG A 100 16.10 5.20 -5.03
C ARG A 100 14.62 5.55 -4.92
N ILE A 101 13.77 4.90 -5.69
CA ILE A 101 12.33 5.14 -5.71
C ILE A 101 11.68 4.74 -4.38
N LYS A 102 12.20 3.70 -3.70
CA LYS A 102 11.82 3.40 -2.31
C LYS A 102 12.17 4.56 -1.37
N GLY A 103 13.37 5.12 -1.48
CA GLY A 103 13.79 6.28 -0.70
C GLY A 103 12.88 7.50 -0.93
N ASP A 104 12.59 7.80 -2.21
CA ASP A 104 11.70 8.89 -2.60
C ASP A 104 10.27 8.69 -2.05
N LEU A 105 9.75 7.46 -2.10
CA LEU A 105 8.44 7.10 -1.55
C LEU A 105 8.39 7.29 -0.03
N VAL A 106 9.39 6.79 0.70
CA VAL A 106 9.48 6.95 2.16
C VAL A 106 9.55 8.43 2.53
N ASN A 107 10.30 9.24 1.77
CA ASN A 107 10.40 10.68 1.99
C ASN A 107 9.08 11.42 1.70
N GLU A 108 8.41 11.10 0.60
CA GLU A 108 7.09 11.66 0.24
C GLU A 108 6.09 11.41 1.37
N ILE A 109 5.96 10.15 1.79
CA ILE A 109 5.06 9.73 2.86
C ILE A 109 5.40 10.43 4.19
N SER A 110 6.69 10.49 4.56
CA SER A 110 7.13 11.12 5.81
C SER A 110 6.85 12.62 5.82
N THR A 111 6.94 13.26 4.65
CA THR A 111 6.61 14.68 4.48
C THR A 111 5.12 14.92 4.64
N MET A 112 4.29 14.14 3.93
CA MET A 112 2.83 14.23 4.04
C MET A 112 2.33 13.99 5.47
N HIS A 113 2.93 13.04 6.20
CA HIS A 113 2.56 12.79 7.60
C HIS A 113 2.77 14.02 8.51
N LYS A 114 3.83 14.80 8.26
CA LYS A 114 4.21 15.96 9.07
C LYS A 114 3.38 17.20 8.74
N ILE A 115 2.82 17.26 7.54
CA ILE A 115 2.01 18.40 7.09
C ILE A 115 0.56 18.18 7.53
N ARG A 116 0.04 19.08 8.37
CA ARG A 116 -1.37 19.07 8.81
C ARG A 116 -1.95 20.47 8.68
N TYR A 117 -2.25 20.85 7.44
CA TYR A 117 -2.84 22.15 7.09
C TYR A 117 -3.96 21.98 6.06
N ASP A 118 -5.07 22.68 6.22
CA ASP A 118 -6.29 22.52 5.40
C ASP A 118 -6.11 22.78 3.89
N HIS A 119 -4.99 23.41 3.50
CA HIS A 119 -4.69 23.77 2.11
C HIS A 119 -3.51 22.99 1.52
N ILE A 120 -2.93 22.04 2.26
CA ILE A 120 -1.82 21.22 1.79
C ILE A 120 -2.12 19.76 2.10
N LEU A 121 -2.03 18.93 1.05
CA LEU A 121 -2.17 17.48 1.10
C LEU A 121 -0.97 16.80 1.76
#